data_AF-M2CDT4-F1
#
_entry.id   AF-M2CDT4-F1
#
_cell.length_a   1.000
_cell.length_b   1.000
_cell.length_c   1.000
_cell.angle_alpha   90.00
_cell.angle_beta   90.00
_cell.angle_gamma   90.00
#
_symmetry.space_group_name_H-M   'P 1'
#
loop_
_entity.id
_entity.type
_entity.pdbx_description
1 polymer ?
#
loop_
_entity_poly.entity_id
_entity_poly.type
_entity_poly.pdbx_seq_one_letter_code
_entity_poly.pdbx_strand_id
1 'polypeptide(L)'
;SIIGWFIAETLASTMKYKDKKAIILSYVLGSTLQTALFTLPMYLSHGEYLIQRQEILHLTDEALAQYLQFFSWPVYGSMITLTVITSFAGAWLSMRILKKHFEKAGMV
;
A
#
# COMPACT_ATOMS: atom_id res chain seq x y z
N SER A 1 -4.32 4.60 6.32
CA SER A 1 -5.59 5.34 6.29
C SER A 1 -6.74 4.37 6.51
N ILE A 2 -7.60 4.59 7.51
CA ILE A 2 -8.75 3.73 7.83
C ILE A 2 -9.72 3.65 6.63
N ILE A 3 -9.79 4.73 5.84
CA ILE A 3 -10.64 4.86 4.66
C ILE A 3 -10.32 3.81 3.58
N GLY A 4 -9.02 3.52 3.35
CA GLY A 4 -8.64 2.52 2.34
C GLY A 4 -9.12 1.12 2.68
N TRP A 5 -9.01 0.74 3.95
CA TRP A 5 -9.53 -0.54 4.45
C TRP A 5 -11.05 -0.57 4.50
N PHE A 6 -11.70 0.54 4.83
CA PHE A 6 -13.16 0.63 4.79
C PHE A 6 -13.73 0.37 3.38
N ILE A 7 -13.07 0.92 2.34
CA ILE A 7 -13.44 0.67 0.94
C ILE A 7 -13.20 -0.80 0.57
N ALA A 8 -12.06 -1.37 0.96
CA ALA A 8 -11.76 -2.77 0.74
C ALA A 8 -12.78 -3.71 1.40
N GLU A 9 -13.19 -3.41 2.65
CA GLU A 9 -14.16 -4.20 3.39
C GLU A 9 -15.55 -4.13 2.76
N THR A 10 -15.94 -2.96 2.27
CA THR A 10 -17.21 -2.77 1.54
C THR A 10 -17.22 -3.62 0.27
N LEU A 11 -16.11 -3.65 -0.48
CA LEU A 11 -15.99 -4.48 -1.68
C LEU A 11 -16.03 -5.98 -1.33
N ALA A 12 -15.30 -6.41 -0.30
CA ALA A 12 -15.30 -7.80 0.13
C ALA A 12 -16.70 -8.26 0.59
N SER A 13 -17.41 -7.39 1.33
CA SER A 13 -18.77 -7.61 1.83
C SER A 13 -19.79 -7.71 0.71
N THR A 14 -19.74 -6.83 -0.29
CA THR A 14 -20.63 -6.90 -1.47
C THR A 14 -20.44 -8.20 -2.27
N MET A 15 -19.22 -8.74 -2.29
CA MET A 15 -18.89 -10.02 -2.91
C MET A 15 -19.08 -11.25 -1.98
N LYS A 16 -19.60 -11.04 -0.76
CA LYS A 16 -19.91 -12.07 0.24
C LYS A 16 -18.73 -12.99 0.60
N TYR A 17 -17.48 -12.56 0.42
CA TYR A 17 -16.26 -13.35 0.68
C TYR A 17 -16.22 -14.75 0.01
N LYS A 18 -17.08 -15.02 -0.98
CA LYS A 18 -17.19 -16.37 -1.57
C LYS A 18 -16.06 -16.68 -2.55
N ASP A 19 -15.58 -15.67 -3.25
CA ASP A 19 -14.56 -15.85 -4.28
C ASP A 19 -13.17 -15.49 -3.77
N LYS A 20 -12.23 -16.45 -3.90
CA LYS A 20 -10.80 -16.22 -3.58
C LYS A 20 -10.22 -15.03 -4.34
N LYS A 21 -10.71 -14.80 -5.57
CA LYS A 21 -10.34 -13.64 -6.39
C LYS A 21 -10.84 -12.32 -5.79
N ALA A 22 -12.04 -12.32 -5.22
CA ALA A 22 -12.62 -11.16 -4.54
C ALA A 22 -11.83 -10.77 -3.29
N ILE A 23 -11.40 -11.76 -2.52
CA ILE A 23 -10.56 -11.56 -1.33
C ILE A 23 -9.21 -10.95 -1.73
N ILE A 24 -8.55 -11.51 -2.75
CA ILE A 24 -7.28 -10.99 -3.26
C ILE A 24 -7.46 -9.55 -3.78
N LEU A 25 -8.52 -9.29 -4.56
CA LEU A 25 -8.78 -7.96 -5.11
C LEU A 25 -9.03 -6.91 -4.01
N SER A 26 -9.83 -7.26 -3.01
CA SER A 26 -10.12 -6.38 -1.87
C SER A 26 -8.86 -6.08 -1.07
N TYR A 27 -8.01 -7.09 -0.85
CA TYR A 27 -6.73 -6.92 -0.17
C TYR A 27 -5.76 -6.00 -0.93
N VAL A 28 -5.63 -6.21 -2.25
CA VAL A 28 -4.81 -5.36 -3.11
C VAL A 28 -5.33 -3.92 -3.07
N LEU A 29 -6.63 -3.71 -3.25
CA LEU A 29 -7.24 -2.38 -3.19
C LEU A 29 -7.04 -1.68 -1.84
N GLY A 30 -7.25 -2.39 -0.74
CA GLY A 30 -7.02 -1.85 0.61
C GLY A 30 -5.58 -1.43 0.82
N SER A 31 -4.63 -2.28 0.42
CA SER A 31 -3.19 -2.02 0.51
C SER A 31 -2.79 -0.82 -0.34
N THR A 32 -3.25 -0.78 -1.60
CA THR A 32 -2.95 0.32 -2.53
C THR A 32 -3.53 1.64 -2.06
N LEU A 33 -4.80 1.67 -1.63
CA LEU A 33 -5.44 2.88 -1.12
C LEU A 33 -4.82 3.34 0.20
N GLN A 34 -4.45 2.41 1.08
CA GLN A 34 -3.73 2.76 2.30
C GLN A 34 -2.43 3.48 1.98
N THR A 35 -1.58 2.88 1.13
CA THR A 35 -0.27 3.45 0.78
C THR A 35 -0.45 4.78 0.04
N ALA A 36 -1.29 4.81 -1.00
CA ALA A 36 -1.53 6.01 -1.79
C ALA A 36 -2.07 7.16 -0.92
N LEU A 37 -3.18 6.97 -0.20
CA LEU A 37 -3.78 8.06 0.58
C LEU A 37 -2.93 8.52 1.75
N PHE A 38 -2.14 7.62 2.35
CA PHE A 38 -1.25 7.99 3.45
C PHE A 38 -0.06 8.83 2.98
N THR A 39 0.49 8.50 1.80
CA THR A 39 1.68 9.18 1.27
C THR A 39 1.35 10.38 0.38
N LEU A 40 0.12 10.47 -0.14
CA LEU A 40 -0.34 11.54 -1.02
C LEU A 40 -0.09 12.97 -0.47
N PRO A 41 -0.41 13.30 0.80
CA PRO A 41 -0.17 14.66 1.32
C PRO A 41 1.32 15.04 1.29
N MET A 42 2.20 14.05 1.50
CA MET A 42 3.65 14.25 1.48
C MET A 42 4.13 14.65 0.07
N TYR A 43 3.63 13.96 -0.96
CA TYR A 43 3.92 14.28 -2.36
C TYR A 43 3.27 15.58 -2.84
N LEU A 44 2.05 15.90 -2.38
CA LEU A 44 1.40 17.18 -2.67
C LEU A 44 2.19 18.37 -2.13
N SER A 45 2.77 18.21 -0.93
CA SER A 45 3.61 19.23 -0.31
C SER A 45 5.00 19.38 -0.96
N HIS A 46 5.35 18.58 -1.97
CA HIS A 46 6.67 18.60 -2.64
C HIS A 46 7.86 18.56 -1.68
N GLY A 47 7.72 17.85 -0.56
CA GLY A 47 8.77 17.77 0.46
C GLY A 47 8.94 19.03 1.31
N GLU A 48 8.01 20.00 1.28
CA GLU A 48 7.95 21.11 2.24
C GLU A 48 8.01 20.61 3.68
N TYR A 49 7.44 19.44 3.96
CA TYR A 49 7.55 18.78 5.25
C TYR A 49 9.01 18.56 5.68
N LEU A 50 9.89 18.17 4.76
CA LEU A 50 11.31 17.95 5.04
C LEU A 50 12.08 19.27 5.16
N ILE A 51 11.71 20.27 4.37
CA ILE A 51 12.30 21.62 4.45
C ILE A 51 11.98 22.23 5.83
N GLN A 52 10.72 22.18 6.26
CA GLN A 52 10.29 22.70 7.57
C GLN A 52 10.92 21.96 8.76
N ARG A 53 11.40 20.73 8.57
CA ARG A 53 12.02 19.92 9.62
C ARG A 53 13.51 19.70 9.41
N GLN A 54 14.14 20.42 8.49
CA GLN A 54 15.56 20.27 8.16
C GLN A 54 16.42 20.41 9.42
N GLU A 55 16.14 21.43 10.23
CA GLU A 55 16.86 21.73 11.47
C GLU A 55 16.65 20.64 12.53
N ILE A 56 15.42 20.14 12.67
CA ILE A 56 15.08 19.08 13.64
C ILE A 56 15.67 17.73 13.23
N LEU A 57 15.75 17.46 11.92
CA LEU A 57 16.25 16.21 11.36
C LEU A 57 17.77 16.24 11.12
N HIS A 58 18.44 17.35 11.44
CA HIS A 58 19.88 17.57 11.25
C HIS A 58 20.31 17.24 9.81
N LEU A 59 19.49 17.58 8.83
CA LEU A 59 19.75 17.29 7.42
C LEU A 59 20.69 18.34 6.85
N THR A 60 21.81 17.89 6.26
CA THR A 60 22.65 18.74 5.43
C THR A 60 21.88 19.17 4.17
N ASP A 61 22.21 20.32 3.60
CA ASP A 61 21.57 20.83 2.38
C ASP A 61 21.68 19.82 1.23
N GLU A 62 22.82 19.13 1.14
CA GLU A 62 23.08 18.06 0.16
C GLU A 62 22.12 16.87 0.33
N ALA A 63 21.94 16.42 1.58
CA ALA A 63 21.01 15.33 1.88
C ALA A 63 19.56 15.74 1.59
N LEU A 64 19.17 16.97 1.96
CA LEU A 64 17.83 17.49 1.69
C LEU A 64 17.55 17.54 0.19
N ALA A 65 18.48 18.07 -0.61
CA ALA A 65 18.35 18.12 -2.06
C ALA A 65 18.18 16.72 -2.67
N GLN A 66 18.93 15.73 -2.18
CA GLN A 66 18.80 14.33 -2.62
C GLN A 66 17.43 13.73 -2.23
N TYR A 67 16.93 14.00 -1.02
CA TYR A 67 15.60 13.52 -0.61
C TYR A 67 14.47 14.16 -1.43
N LEU A 68 14.56 15.45 -1.74
CA LEU A 68 13.57 16.16 -2.54
C LEU A 68 13.42 15.58 -3.95
N GLN A 69 14.46 14.97 -4.53
CA GLN A 69 14.37 14.28 -5.83
C GLN A 69 13.42 13.07 -5.80
N PHE A 70 13.23 12.44 -4.64
CA PHE A 70 12.29 11.32 -4.48
C PHE A 70 10.82 11.77 -4.35
N PHE A 71 10.56 13.07 -4.11
CA PHE A 71 9.21 13.67 -4.06
C PHE A 71 8.68 14.05 -5.43
N SER A 72 8.83 13.16 -6.41
CA SER A 72 8.31 13.35 -7.76
C SER A 72 7.12 12.44 -8.06
N TRP A 73 6.20 12.90 -8.90
CA TRP A 73 5.03 12.13 -9.34
C TRP A 73 5.37 10.77 -9.98
N PRO A 74 6.45 10.63 -10.79
CA PRO A 74 6.85 9.32 -11.30
C PRO A 74 7.27 8.34 -10.21
N VAL A 75 7.99 8.80 -9.18
CA VAL A 75 8.39 7.97 -8.03
C VAL A 75 7.16 7.57 -7.20
N TYR A 76 6.22 8.50 -7.02
CA TYR A 76 4.94 8.18 -6.38
C TYR A 76 4.17 7.07 -7.13
N GLY A 77 4.07 7.20 -8.45
CA GLY A 77 3.41 6.21 -9.30
C GLY A 77 4.11 4.84 -9.27
N SER A 78 5.45 4.82 -9.25
CA SER A 78 6.21 3.57 -9.16
C SER A 78 6.01 2.87 -7.82
N MET A 79 5.98 3.62 -6.71
CA MET A 79 5.69 3.09 -5.38
C MET A 79 4.28 2.47 -5.29
N ILE A 80 3.26 3.14 -5.85
CA ILE A 80 1.90 2.60 -5.91
C ILE A 80 1.89 1.30 -6.74
N THR A 81 2.52 1.32 -7.91
CA THR A 81 2.59 0.16 -8.80
C THR A 81 3.28 -1.03 -8.12
N LEU A 82 4.39 -0.78 -7.43
CA LEU A 82 5.10 -1.80 -6.65
C LEU A 82 4.22 -2.36 -5.53
N THR A 83 3.43 -1.50 -4.87
CA THR A 83 2.48 -1.93 -3.83
C THR A 83 1.42 -2.87 -4.41
N VAL A 84 0.87 -2.57 -5.59
CA VAL A 84 -0.09 -3.44 -6.28
C VAL A 84 0.52 -4.82 -6.56
N ILE A 85 1.73 -4.85 -7.12
CA ILE A 85 2.41 -6.10 -7.51
C ILE A 85 2.72 -6.95 -6.26
N THR A 86 3.32 -6.34 -5.24
CA THR A 86 3.74 -7.05 -4.03
C THR A 86 2.57 -7.53 -3.18
N SER A 87 1.52 -6.70 -3.03
CA SER A 87 0.29 -7.11 -2.33
C SER A 87 -0.44 -8.24 -3.06
N PHE A 88 -0.49 -8.20 -4.40
CA PHE A 88 -1.08 -9.28 -5.19
C PHE A 88 -0.29 -10.58 -5.04
N ALA A 89 1.05 -10.53 -5.19
CA ALA A 89 1.91 -11.69 -5.02
C ALA A 89 1.78 -12.30 -3.61
N GLY A 90 1.78 -11.46 -2.58
CA GLY A 90 1.59 -11.87 -1.19
C GLY A 90 0.23 -12.53 -0.95
N ALA A 91 -0.87 -11.89 -1.39
CA ALA A 91 -2.22 -12.44 -1.23
C ALA A 91 -2.39 -13.76 -1.98
N TRP A 92 -1.84 -13.87 -3.19
CA TRP A 92 -1.89 -15.08 -3.98
C TRP A 92 -1.11 -16.23 -3.33
N LEU A 93 0.09 -15.95 -2.82
CA LEU A 93 0.90 -16.92 -2.09
C LEU A 93 0.19 -17.38 -0.81
N SER A 94 -0.36 -16.45 -0.02
CA SER A 94 -1.12 -16.76 1.19
C SER A 94 -2.33 -17.65 0.88
N MET A 95 -3.06 -17.38 -0.20
CA MET A 95 -4.20 -18.20 -0.60
C MET A 95 -3.79 -19.61 -1.03
N ARG A 96 -2.61 -19.76 -1.66
CA ARG A 96 -2.05 -21.08 -2.00
C ARG A 96 -1.65 -21.86 -0.76
N ILE A 97 -1.04 -21.21 0.23
CA ILE A 97 -0.66 -21.82 1.51
C ILE A 97 -1.92 -22.27 2.27
N LEU A 98 -2.93 -21.39 2.35
CA LEU A 98 -4.22 -21.69 3.00
C LEU A 98 -4.86 -22.95 2.39
N LYS A 99 -4.96 -23.00 1.06
CA LYS A 99 -5.50 -24.16 0.35
C LYS A 99 -4.69 -25.43 0.60
N LYS A 100 -3.36 -25.34 0.63
CA LYS A 100 -2.49 -26.51 0.75
C LYS A 100 -2.45 -27.08 2.16
N HIS A 101 -2.42 -26.22 3.18
CA HIS A 101 -2.16 -26.63 4.56
C HIS A 101 -3.40 -26.64 5.45
N PHE A 102 -4.44 -25.84 5.14
CA PHE A 102 -5.63 -25.73 5.99
C PHE A 102 -6.84 -26.44 5.38
N GLU A 103 -7.22 -26.10 4.15
CA GLU A 103 -8.39 -26.72 3.49
C GLU A 103 -8.17 -28.22 3.27
N LYS A 104 -6.99 -28.62 2.75
CA LYS A 104 -6.68 -30.05 2.53
C LYS A 104 -6.54 -30.85 3.83
N ALA A 105 -6.29 -30.19 4.95
CA ALA A 105 -6.21 -30.82 6.26
C ALA A 105 -7.59 -30.88 6.96
N GLY A 106 -8.65 -30.37 6.33
CA GLY A 106 -10.00 -30.34 6.89
C GLY A 106 -10.18 -29.34 8.04
N MET A 107 -9.27 -28.38 8.19
CA MET A 107 -9.33 -27.37 9.25
C MET A 107 -10.19 -26.15 8.89
N VAL A 108 -10.48 -25.96 7.60
CA VAL A 108 -11.31 -24.88 7.03
C VAL A 108 -12.14 -25.42 5.88
#